data_AF-A0A3Q7RA23-F1
#
_entry.id   AF-A0A3Q7RA23-F1
#
_cell.length_a   1.000
_cell.length_b   1.000
_cell.length_c   1.000
_cell.angle_alpha   90.00
_cell.angle_beta   90.00
_cell.angle_gamma   90.00
#
_symmetry.space_group_name_H-M   'P 1'
#
loop_
_entity.id
_entity.type
_entity.pdbx_description
1 polymer ?
#
loop_
_entity_poly.entity_id
_entity_poly.type
_entity_poly.pdbx_seq_one_letter_code
_entity_poly.pdbx_strand_id
1 'polypeptide(L)'
;MVVTLVDGSECGLREVNVGQKAITVLSLNYTSTTHYPSQKALRPSVKVNADEPLNADDCYQSKLKGELTPNPYPPETIAYVKSSIGLNTWPIIRNLVDDVFTVTKDEIKYATQLVWERMKLLIEPTAGVGVAAVLSQHFQTVSPEVKHICIVLSGGNVDLASLTWVKQAERPTPYQSVSV
;
A
#
# COMPACT_ATOMS: atom_id res chain seq x y z
N MET A 1 5.71 3.46 6.43
CA MET A 1 4.25 3.58 6.50
C MET A 1 3.67 4.17 5.22
N VAL A 2 2.78 3.42 4.56
CA VAL A 2 1.84 3.89 3.53
C VAL A 2 0.46 4.08 4.19
N VAL A 3 -0.41 4.91 3.62
CA VAL A 3 -1.75 5.17 4.18
C VAL A 3 -2.84 4.72 3.20
N THR A 4 -3.79 3.95 3.73
CA THR A 4 -5.00 3.52 3.04
C THR A 4 -6.22 4.16 3.71
N LEU A 5 -7.06 4.80 2.91
CA LEU A 5 -8.32 5.38 3.34
C LEU A 5 -9.45 4.42 3.03
N VAL A 6 -10.36 4.25 3.99
CA VAL A 6 -11.42 3.27 3.93
C VAL A 6 -12.75 3.97 4.20
N ASP A 7 -13.73 3.73 3.32
CA ASP A 7 -15.04 4.41 3.24
C ASP A 7 -15.00 5.84 2.63
N GLY A 8 -14.17 6.06 1.61
CA GLY A 8 -14.14 7.33 0.87
C GLY A 8 -15.25 7.41 -0.19
N SER A 9 -16.05 8.48 -0.22
CA SER A 9 -16.96 8.74 -1.36
C SER A 9 -16.17 8.81 -2.67
N GLU A 10 -16.80 8.42 -3.79
CA GLU A 10 -16.29 8.43 -5.16
C GLU A 10 -15.16 9.46 -5.37
N CYS A 11 -13.94 8.96 -5.51
CA CYS A 11 -12.83 9.75 -6.04
C CYS A 11 -12.68 9.33 -7.50
N GLY A 12 -12.86 10.25 -8.44
CA GLY A 12 -12.97 9.99 -9.89
C GLY A 12 -11.69 9.53 -10.59
N LEU A 13 -11.04 8.48 -10.07
CA LEU A 13 -9.81 7.89 -10.60
C LEU A 13 -10.02 6.43 -11.03
N ARG A 14 -8.96 5.83 -11.61
CA ARG A 14 -8.98 4.45 -12.09
C ARG A 14 -9.29 3.48 -10.95
N GLU A 15 -10.34 2.69 -11.15
CA GLU A 15 -10.79 1.66 -10.21
C GLU A 15 -10.24 0.29 -10.58
N VAL A 16 -9.91 -0.50 -9.57
CA VAL A 16 -9.67 -1.94 -9.71
C VAL A 16 -10.61 -2.66 -8.77
N ASN A 17 -11.37 -3.61 -9.30
CA ASN A 17 -12.21 -4.48 -8.48
C ASN A 17 -11.38 -5.65 -7.96
N VAL A 18 -11.29 -5.76 -6.63
CA VAL A 18 -10.74 -6.96 -5.96
C VAL A 18 -11.90 -7.58 -5.18
N GLY A 19 -12.40 -8.72 -5.67
CA GLY A 19 -13.61 -9.33 -5.11
C GLY A 19 -14.83 -8.42 -5.28
N GLN A 20 -15.52 -8.13 -4.18
CA GLN A 20 -16.71 -7.25 -4.15
C GLN A 20 -16.41 -5.80 -3.73
N LYS A 21 -15.14 -5.41 -3.53
CA LYS A 21 -14.77 -4.06 -3.09
C LYS A 21 -14.17 -3.25 -4.25
N ALA A 22 -14.63 -2.01 -4.41
CA ALA A 22 -14.06 -1.06 -5.36
C ALA A 22 -12.82 -0.42 -4.73
N ILE A 23 -11.65 -0.69 -5.33
CA ILE A 23 -10.39 -0.06 -4.93
C ILE A 23 -10.13 1.10 -5.87
N THR A 24 -10.27 2.30 -5.35
CA THR A 24 -9.84 3.53 -6.00
C THR A 24 -8.38 3.78 -5.65
N VAL A 25 -7.59 4.16 -6.64
CA VAL A 25 -6.16 4.35 -6.46
C VAL A 25 -5.80 5.81 -6.72
N LEU A 26 -5.34 6.50 -5.68
CA LEU A 26 -4.87 7.88 -5.75
C LEU A 26 -3.38 7.90 -6.09
N SER A 27 -3.05 8.42 -7.28
CA SER A 27 -1.71 8.94 -7.54
C SER A 27 -1.68 10.40 -7.06
N LEU A 28 -1.00 10.66 -5.96
CA LEU A 28 -0.80 12.02 -5.47
C LEU A 28 0.41 12.64 -6.19
N ASN A 29 0.15 13.60 -7.07
CA ASN A 29 1.20 14.53 -7.51
C ASN A 29 1.45 15.52 -6.36
N TYR A 30 2.69 15.54 -5.86
CA TYR A 30 3.13 16.41 -4.77
C TYR A 30 2.70 17.87 -5.01
N THR A 31 1.75 18.37 -4.22
CA THR A 31 1.51 19.80 -4.03
C THR A 31 1.37 20.09 -2.53
N SER A 32 2.16 21.07 -2.09
CA SER A 32 2.32 21.61 -0.73
C SER A 32 1.14 21.39 0.24
N THR A 33 1.39 20.69 1.35
CA THR A 33 0.37 20.24 2.33
C THR A 33 0.16 21.18 3.52
N THR A 34 0.36 22.50 3.37
CA THR A 34 0.31 23.42 4.53
C THR A 34 -1.07 23.94 4.91
N HIS A 35 -2.15 23.66 4.17
CA HIS A 35 -3.47 24.26 4.41
C HIS A 35 -4.69 23.31 4.33
N TYR A 36 -4.50 22.01 4.09
CA TYR A 36 -5.63 21.09 3.99
C TYR A 36 -5.94 20.42 5.35
N PRO A 37 -7.19 20.50 5.85
CA PRO A 37 -7.58 19.74 7.03
C PRO A 37 -7.41 18.25 6.80
N SER A 38 -6.98 17.52 7.84
CA SER A 38 -6.82 16.06 7.77
C SER A 38 -8.15 15.40 7.42
N GLN A 39 -8.11 14.20 6.84
CA GLN A 39 -9.35 13.48 6.50
C GLN A 39 -10.24 13.27 7.72
N LYS A 40 -9.65 13.02 8.90
CA LYS A 40 -10.38 12.92 10.17
C LYS A 40 -11.07 14.22 10.59
N ALA A 41 -10.55 15.38 10.21
CA ALA A 41 -11.18 16.67 10.47
C ALA A 41 -12.35 16.95 9.49
N LEU A 42 -12.22 16.52 8.23
CA LEU A 42 -13.26 16.70 7.21
C LEU A 42 -14.39 15.68 7.32
N ARG A 43 -14.05 14.41 7.57
CA ARG A 43 -14.96 13.27 7.61
C ARG A 43 -14.50 12.27 8.67
N PRO A 44 -14.89 12.47 9.94
CA PRO A 44 -14.48 11.62 11.05
C PRO A 44 -14.86 10.14 10.89
N SER A 45 -15.91 9.85 10.11
CA SER A 45 -16.37 8.48 9.83
C SER A 45 -15.41 7.69 8.94
N VAL A 46 -14.61 8.36 8.10
CA VAL A 46 -13.63 7.71 7.22
C VAL A 46 -12.54 7.08 8.06
N LYS A 47 -12.25 5.82 7.79
CA LYS A 47 -11.18 5.06 8.43
C LYS A 47 -9.85 5.35 7.74
N VAL A 48 -8.82 5.60 8.54
CA VAL A 48 -7.45 5.89 8.09
C VAL A 48 -6.57 4.79 8.63
N ASN A 49 -6.15 3.88 7.75
CA ASN A 49 -5.30 2.76 8.09
C ASN A 49 -3.88 3.01 7.58
N ALA A 50 -2.91 2.51 8.32
CA ALA A 50 -1.52 2.49 7.94
C ALA A 50 -1.14 1.10 7.43
N ASP A 51 -0.15 1.04 6.55
CA ASP A 51 0.35 -0.21 5.98
C ASP A 51 1.88 -0.21 6.00
N GLU A 52 2.49 -1.34 6.37
CA GLU A 52 3.95 -1.49 6.39
C GLU A 52 4.44 -2.92 6.15
N PRO A 53 5.72 -3.09 5.76
CA PRO A 53 6.31 -4.42 5.66
C PRO A 53 6.41 -5.10 7.02
N LEU A 54 6.12 -6.39 7.09
CA LEU A 54 6.28 -7.21 8.29
C LEU A 54 7.69 -7.17 8.88
N ASN A 55 8.72 -7.02 8.04
CA ASN A 55 10.12 -6.92 8.47
C ASN A 55 10.53 -5.52 8.93
N ALA A 56 9.62 -4.53 8.86
CA ALA A 56 9.81 -3.14 9.25
C ALA A 56 8.53 -2.67 10.00
N ASP A 57 8.12 -3.41 11.02
CA ASP A 57 6.80 -3.34 11.65
C ASP A 57 6.74 -2.42 12.89
N ASP A 58 7.62 -1.40 12.94
CA ASP A 58 7.73 -0.52 14.11
C ASP A 58 6.45 0.27 14.40
N CYS A 59 5.67 0.66 13.37
CA CYS A 59 4.42 1.37 13.58
C CYS A 59 3.36 0.46 14.21
N TYR A 60 3.24 -0.77 13.71
CA TYR A 60 2.35 -1.80 14.20
C TYR A 60 2.69 -2.15 15.65
N GLN A 61 3.96 -2.43 15.94
CA GLN A 61 4.42 -2.69 17.31
C GLN A 61 4.14 -1.50 18.24
N SER A 62 4.39 -0.29 17.76
CA SER A 62 4.13 0.92 18.54
C SER A 62 2.64 1.08 18.87
N LYS A 63 1.77 0.84 17.89
CA LYS A 63 0.32 0.88 18.05
C LYS A 63 -0.19 -0.19 19.00
N LEU A 64 0.30 -1.42 18.85
CA LEU A 64 -0.08 -2.54 19.70
C LEU A 64 0.28 -2.30 21.17
N LYS A 65 1.46 -1.71 21.43
CA LYS A 65 1.94 -1.43 22.80
C LYS A 65 1.44 -0.09 23.36
N GLY A 66 0.97 0.82 22.51
CA GLY A 66 0.60 2.18 22.90
C GLY A 66 1.79 3.10 23.18
N GLU A 67 3.02 2.70 22.81
CA GLU A 67 4.25 3.46 23.01
C GLU A 67 5.17 3.39 21.78
N LEU A 68 6.00 4.41 21.57
CA LEU A 68 6.92 4.45 20.44
C LEU A 68 7.98 3.35 20.55
N THR A 69 7.93 2.38 19.64
CA THR A 69 8.78 1.20 19.58
C THR A 69 9.52 1.15 18.25
N PRO A 70 10.76 1.67 18.15
CA PRO A 70 11.56 1.62 16.93
C PRO A 70 12.00 0.21 16.54
N ASN A 71 12.34 0.01 15.27
CA ASN A 71 12.96 -1.24 14.80
C ASN A 71 14.30 -1.45 15.53
N PRO A 72 14.55 -2.64 16.12
CA PRO A 72 15.78 -2.91 16.86
C PRO A 72 17.01 -3.04 15.95
N TYR A 73 16.80 -3.39 14.68
CA TYR A 73 17.84 -3.57 13.67
C TYR A 73 17.39 -2.95 12.34
N PRO A 74 18.31 -2.60 11.42
CA PRO A 74 17.96 -2.15 10.08
C PRO A 74 17.06 -3.16 9.36
N PRO A 75 15.84 -2.77 8.94
CA PRO A 75 14.91 -3.68 8.27
C PRO A 75 15.43 -4.19 6.93
N GLU A 76 15.32 -5.51 6.73
CA GLU A 76 15.51 -6.12 5.43
C GLU A 76 14.16 -6.21 4.70
N THR A 77 13.94 -5.36 3.71
CA THR A 77 12.70 -5.29 2.92
C THR A 77 12.95 -4.72 1.52
N ILE A 78 12.06 -5.05 0.59
CA ILE A 78 12.06 -4.53 -0.79
C ILE A 78 11.45 -3.12 -0.89
N ALA A 79 10.76 -2.67 0.17
CA ALA A 79 10.20 -1.32 0.24
C ALA A 79 11.19 -0.34 0.90
N TYR A 80 11.14 0.93 0.54
CA TYR A 80 12.04 1.97 1.06
C TYR A 80 11.61 2.55 2.42
N VAL A 81 10.59 1.97 3.07
CA VAL A 81 10.12 2.36 4.42
C VAL A 81 10.95 1.72 5.53
N LYS A 82 12.27 1.99 5.54
CA LYS A 82 13.22 1.39 6.49
C LYS A 82 13.48 2.21 7.75
N SER A 83 13.03 3.46 7.76
CA SER A 83 13.14 4.35 8.92
C SER A 83 11.99 4.11 9.88
N SER A 84 12.30 4.05 11.18
CA SER A 84 11.26 3.96 12.20
C SER A 84 10.46 5.27 12.29
N ILE A 85 9.21 5.18 12.72
CA ILE A 85 8.36 6.34 13.02
C ILE A 85 9.04 7.25 14.07
N GLY A 86 8.85 8.56 13.93
CA GLY A 86 9.54 9.56 14.74
C GLY A 86 8.69 10.10 15.88
N LEU A 87 9.34 10.82 16.80
CA LEU A 87 8.69 11.49 17.94
C LEU A 87 7.57 12.44 17.52
N ASN A 88 7.69 13.09 16.36
CA ASN A 88 6.70 14.03 15.86
C ASN A 88 5.50 13.34 15.21
N THR A 89 5.71 12.20 14.54
CA THR A 89 4.65 11.49 13.81
C THR A 89 3.90 10.53 14.72
N TRP A 90 4.55 9.99 15.76
CA TRP A 90 3.93 9.04 16.67
C TRP A 90 2.63 9.55 17.34
N PRO A 91 2.56 10.76 17.92
CA PRO A 91 1.31 11.24 18.52
C PRO A 91 0.15 11.33 17.51
N ILE A 92 0.45 11.69 16.26
CA ILE A 92 -0.53 11.78 15.17
C ILE A 92 -1.02 10.38 14.82
N ILE A 93 -0.10 9.43 14.60
CA ILE A 93 -0.41 8.03 14.31
C ILE A 93 -1.25 7.45 15.44
N ARG A 94 -0.77 7.54 16.69
CA ARG A 94 -1.44 7.05 17.90
C ARG A 94 -2.89 7.52 17.99
N ASN A 95 -3.16 8.78 17.68
CA ASN A 95 -4.47 9.38 17.88
C ASN A 95 -5.41 9.27 16.65
N LEU A 96 -4.88 9.24 15.42
CA LEU A 96 -5.69 9.42 14.20
C LEU A 96 -5.72 8.20 13.26
N VAL A 97 -4.73 7.31 13.34
CA VAL A 97 -4.71 6.05 12.58
C VAL A 97 -5.56 5.01 13.31
N ASP A 98 -6.54 4.44 12.61
CA ASP A 98 -7.47 3.46 13.16
C ASP A 98 -6.82 2.08 13.32
N ASP A 99 -6.04 1.63 12.32
CA ASP A 99 -5.38 0.33 12.33
C ASP A 99 -4.07 0.32 11.52
N VAL A 100 -3.21 -0.68 11.72
CA VAL A 100 -1.94 -0.87 11.00
C VAL A 100 -1.87 -2.28 10.43
N PHE A 101 -1.81 -2.41 9.10
CA PHE A 101 -1.68 -3.68 8.40
C PHE A 101 -0.22 -3.98 8.07
N THR A 102 0.25 -5.18 8.41
CA THR A 102 1.58 -5.66 8.04
C THR A 102 1.52 -6.61 6.84
N VAL A 103 2.45 -6.49 5.90
CA VAL A 103 2.53 -7.35 4.71
C VAL A 103 3.92 -7.92 4.48
N THR A 104 4.00 -9.14 3.98
CA THR A 104 5.25 -9.83 3.68
C THR A 104 5.91 -9.30 2.42
N LYS A 105 7.22 -9.58 2.25
CA LYS A 105 7.96 -9.23 1.02
C LYS A 105 7.29 -9.79 -0.24
N ASP A 106 6.76 -11.02 -0.18
CA ASP A 106 6.18 -11.66 -1.36
C ASP A 106 4.81 -11.11 -1.71
N GLU A 107 4.01 -10.72 -0.73
CA GLU A 107 2.76 -9.98 -0.97
C GLU A 107 3.05 -8.62 -1.63
N ILE A 108 4.09 -7.90 -1.18
CA ILE A 108 4.50 -6.64 -1.80
C ILE A 108 4.91 -6.85 -3.27
N LYS A 109 5.73 -7.87 -3.58
CA LYS A 109 6.12 -8.20 -4.96
C LYS A 109 4.89 -8.49 -5.83
N TYR A 110 4.01 -9.35 -5.32
CA TYR A 110 2.80 -9.76 -6.02
C TYR A 110 1.90 -8.56 -6.33
N ALA A 111 1.62 -7.73 -5.31
CA ALA A 111 0.79 -6.54 -5.47
C ALA A 111 1.40 -5.53 -6.44
N THR A 112 2.71 -5.31 -6.37
CA THR A 112 3.44 -4.42 -7.28
C THR A 112 3.31 -4.89 -8.74
N GLN A 113 3.58 -6.17 -8.99
CA GLN A 113 3.45 -6.76 -10.32
C GLN A 113 2.00 -6.74 -10.83
N LEU A 114 1.02 -6.99 -9.95
CA LEU A 114 -0.40 -6.93 -10.30
C LEU A 114 -0.80 -5.52 -10.78
N VAL A 115 -0.35 -4.46 -10.11
CA VAL A 115 -0.61 -3.07 -10.52
C VAL A 115 0.01 -2.78 -11.87
N TRP A 116 1.24 -3.24 -12.11
CA TRP A 116 1.90 -3.08 -13.41
C TRP A 116 1.12 -3.79 -14.53
N GLU A 117 0.68 -5.02 -14.29
CA GLU A 117 -0.01 -5.85 -15.28
C GLU A 117 -1.45 -5.38 -15.55
N ARG A 118 -2.19 -4.96 -14.52
CA ARG A 118 -3.62 -4.67 -14.64
C ARG A 118 -3.90 -3.18 -14.83
N MET A 119 -3.18 -2.32 -14.14
CA MET A 119 -3.40 -0.86 -14.18
C MET A 119 -2.45 -0.14 -15.14
N LYS A 120 -1.34 -0.80 -15.52
CA LYS A 120 -0.27 -0.23 -16.36
C LYS A 120 0.40 0.99 -15.71
N LEU A 121 0.41 1.04 -14.39
CA LEU A 121 1.07 2.08 -13.60
C LEU A 121 2.41 1.54 -13.09
N LEU A 122 3.52 2.20 -13.40
CA LEU A 122 4.85 1.77 -12.94
C LEU A 122 5.11 2.29 -11.51
N ILE A 123 4.56 1.59 -10.51
CA ILE A 123 4.74 1.90 -9.09
C ILE A 123 6.01 1.25 -8.53
N GLU A 124 6.61 1.86 -7.51
CA GLU A 124 7.69 1.23 -6.75
C GLU A 124 7.16 0.23 -5.70
N PRO A 125 7.97 -0.74 -5.23
CA PRO A 125 7.51 -1.70 -4.24
C PRO A 125 6.95 -1.07 -2.96
N THR A 126 7.47 0.09 -2.54
CA THR A 126 6.91 0.85 -1.42
C THR A 126 5.45 1.23 -1.65
N ALA A 127 5.09 1.72 -2.83
CA ALA A 127 3.71 2.06 -3.17
C ALA A 127 2.82 0.81 -3.30
N GLY A 128 3.42 -0.36 -3.55
CA GLY A 128 2.74 -1.65 -3.56
C GLY A 128 2.32 -2.15 -2.17
N VAL A 129 2.85 -1.59 -1.08
CA VAL A 129 2.53 -2.00 0.30
C VAL A 129 1.04 -1.83 0.63
N GLY A 130 0.44 -0.68 0.30
CA GLY A 130 -0.99 -0.45 0.56
C GLY A 130 -1.90 -1.38 -0.27
N VAL A 131 -1.49 -1.67 -1.51
CA VAL A 131 -2.21 -2.64 -2.37
C VAL A 131 -2.11 -4.05 -1.79
N ALA A 132 -0.91 -4.46 -1.35
CA ALA A 132 -0.71 -5.73 -0.68
C ALA A 132 -1.56 -5.85 0.59
N ALA A 133 -1.68 -4.77 1.37
CA ALA A 133 -2.46 -4.77 2.60
C ALA A 133 -3.94 -5.05 2.31
N VAL A 134 -4.53 -4.36 1.34
CA VAL A 134 -5.94 -4.58 0.95
C VAL A 134 -6.18 -5.98 0.37
N LEU A 135 -5.17 -6.58 -0.27
CA LEU A 135 -5.23 -7.96 -0.79
C LEU A 135 -5.01 -9.02 0.29
N SER A 136 -4.52 -8.65 1.47
CA SER A 136 -4.15 -9.58 2.54
C SER A 136 -5.37 -10.26 3.17
N GLN A 137 -5.13 -11.43 3.79
CA GLN A 137 -6.16 -12.09 4.60
C GLN A 137 -6.60 -11.23 5.80
N HIS A 138 -5.67 -10.47 6.39
CA HIS A 138 -5.96 -9.62 7.53
C HIS A 138 -7.01 -8.55 7.18
N PHE A 139 -6.92 -7.98 5.98
CA PHE A 139 -7.88 -6.97 5.52
C PHE A 139 -9.29 -7.53 5.25
N GLN A 140 -9.45 -8.86 5.12
CA GLN A 140 -10.77 -9.49 5.04
C GLN A 140 -11.58 -9.35 6.33
N THR A 141 -10.92 -9.03 7.46
CA THR A 141 -11.60 -8.74 8.73
C THR A 141 -12.24 -7.34 8.76
N VAL A 142 -11.88 -6.46 7.82
CA VAL A 142 -12.51 -5.13 7.69
C VAL A 142 -13.97 -5.29 7.30
N SER A 143 -14.86 -4.61 8.04
CA SER A 143 -16.31 -4.67 7.89
C SER A 143 -16.76 -4.73 6.43
N PRO A 144 -17.71 -5.62 6.09
CA PRO A 144 -18.26 -5.71 4.73
C PRO A 144 -19.04 -4.44 4.32
N GLU A 145 -19.43 -3.58 5.28
CA GLU A 145 -20.08 -2.30 5.00
C GLU A 145 -19.14 -1.31 4.31
N VAL A 146 -17.82 -1.51 4.44
CA VAL A 146 -16.82 -0.76 3.69
C VAL A 146 -16.88 -1.16 2.23
N LYS A 147 -17.39 -0.23 1.40
CA LYS A 147 -17.52 -0.43 -0.06
C LYS A 147 -16.41 0.23 -0.87
N HIS A 148 -15.92 1.38 -0.40
CA HIS A 148 -14.96 2.20 -1.12
C HIS A 148 -13.64 2.26 -0.38
N ILE A 149 -12.56 1.86 -1.04
CA ILE A 149 -11.21 1.89 -0.48
C ILE A 149 -10.35 2.74 -1.39
N CYS A 150 -9.61 3.66 -0.80
CA CYS A 150 -8.71 4.55 -1.49
C CYS A 150 -7.27 4.26 -1.05
N ILE A 151 -6.45 3.76 -1.96
CA ILE A 151 -5.03 3.45 -1.72
C ILE A 151 -4.17 4.56 -2.29
N VAL A 152 -3.20 5.04 -1.52
CA VAL A 152 -2.22 6.02 -2.00
C VAL A 152 -1.03 5.32 -2.65
N LEU A 153 -0.83 5.54 -3.95
CA LEU A 153 0.39 5.13 -4.63
C LEU A 153 1.45 6.22 -4.48
N SER A 154 2.33 6.05 -3.49
CA SER A 154 3.25 7.10 -3.06
C SER A 154 4.41 7.38 -4.02
N GLY A 155 4.72 6.49 -4.96
CA GLY A 155 5.90 6.64 -5.81
C GLY A 155 6.02 5.59 -6.93
N GLY A 156 6.94 5.87 -7.86
CA GLY A 156 7.20 5.06 -9.06
C GLY A 156 8.69 4.99 -9.41
N ASN A 157 9.59 5.24 -8.45
CA ASN A 157 11.03 5.29 -8.69
C ASN A 157 11.61 3.87 -8.69
N VAL A 158 11.39 3.15 -9.78
CA VAL A 158 11.84 1.75 -9.93
C VAL A 158 13.10 1.69 -10.78
N ASP A 159 14.15 1.06 -10.23
CA ASP A 159 15.27 0.60 -11.04
C ASP A 159 14.91 -0.75 -11.70
N LEU A 160 14.57 -0.70 -12.99
CA LEU A 160 14.19 -1.87 -13.77
C LEU A 160 15.30 -2.92 -13.86
N ALA A 161 16.57 -2.52 -13.80
CA ALA A 161 17.70 -3.45 -13.85
C ALA A 161 17.83 -4.29 -12.57
N SER A 162 17.32 -3.77 -11.45
CA SER A 162 17.35 -4.44 -10.13
C SER A 162 16.22 -5.45 -9.90
N LEU A 163 15.26 -5.56 -10.84
CA LEU A 163 14.04 -6.36 -10.70
C LEU A 163 14.27 -7.86 -10.94
N THR A 164 15.01 -8.51 -10.05
CA THR A 164 15.30 -9.96 -10.11
C THR A 164 14.12 -10.86 -9.71
N TRP A 165 13.05 -10.27 -9.18
CA TRP A 165 11.92 -10.98 -8.57
C TRP A 165 10.65 -10.98 -9.43
N VAL A 166 10.65 -10.26 -10.55
CA VAL A 166 9.50 -10.21 -11.46
C VAL A 166 9.32 -11.57 -12.11
N LYS A 167 8.13 -12.17 -11.93
CA LYS A 167 7.83 -13.44 -12.60
C LYS A 167 7.77 -13.19 -14.10
N GLN A 168 8.51 -13.99 -14.87
CA GLN A 168 8.42 -13.96 -16.33
C GLN A 168 7.03 -14.42 -16.75
N ALA A 169 6.43 -13.74 -17.73
CA ALA A 169 5.30 -14.30 -18.46
C ALA A 169 5.77 -15.59 -19.15
N GLU A 170 4.97 -16.65 -19.09
CA GLU A 170 5.23 -17.85 -19.89
C GLU A 170 5.36 -17.43 -21.35
N ARG A 171 6.52 -17.73 -21.95
CA ARG A 171 6.76 -17.41 -23.36
C ARG A 171 5.75 -18.25 -24.17
N PRO A 172 4.91 -17.65 -25.02
CA PRO A 172 4.07 -18.46 -25.89
C PRO A 172 4.98 -19.39 -26.69
N THR A 173 4.59 -20.66 -26.78
CA THR A 173 5.29 -21.66 -27.59
C THR A 173 5.61 -21.05 -28.95
N PRO A 174 6.83 -21.24 -29.49
CA PRO A 174 7.16 -20.72 -30.81
C PRO A 174 6.07 -21.13 -31.79
N TYR A 175 5.53 -20.17 -32.54
CA TYR A 175 4.59 -20.45 -33.63
C TYR A 175 5.26 -21.51 -34.50
N GLN A 176 4.67 -22.72 -34.57
CA GLN A 176 5.11 -23.70 -35.56
C GLN A 176 4.97 -23.02 -36.92
N SER A 177 6.09 -22.88 -37.62
CA SER A 177 6.10 -22.42 -39.00
C SER A 177 5.18 -23.35 -39.79
N VAL A 178 4.00 -22.86 -40.16
CA VAL A 178 3.18 -23.55 -41.15
C VAL A 178 3.96 -23.46 -42.44
N SER A 179 4.52 -24.59 -42.87
CA SER A 179 5.12 -24.73 -44.19
C SER A 179 4.02 -24.45 -45.20
N VAL A 180 4.11 -23.31 -45.89
CA VAL A 180 3.33 -22.99 -47.08
C VAL A 180 3.81 -23.82 -48.26
#